data_AF-A0A0X3P4R7-F1
#
_entry.id   AF-A0A0X3P4R7-F1
#
_cell.length_a   1.000
_cell.length_b   1.000
_cell.length_c   1.000
_cell.angle_alpha   90.00
_cell.angle_beta   90.00
_cell.angle_gamma   90.00
#
_symmetry.space_group_name_H-M   'P 1'
#
loop_
_entity.id
_entity.type
_entity.pdbx_description
1 polymer ?
#
loop_
_entity_poly.entity_id
_entity_poly.type
_entity_poly.pdbx_seq_one_letter_code
_entity_poly.pdbx_strand_id
1 'polypeptide(L)'
;ASVISTIYLRHFRVPVSMSKRGRGGSSGGKFRISLGLPVGAVINCADNTGAKNLYVIAVFGVRGRLNRLPSAATGDCVVCSVKKGKPELRKKVWQAVVIRQRKSYRRKDGTFIYFEDNAGVIVKANGEMKGSAITGPVAKECADMWPRIASNAGSIH
;
A
#
# COMPACT_ATOMS: atom_id res chain seq x y z
N ALA A 1 16.51 -14.35 17.89
CA ALA A 1 15.31 -13.83 17.20
C ALA A 1 15.59 -12.95 15.95
N SER A 2 16.84 -12.86 15.45
CA SER A 2 17.23 -11.84 14.44
C SER A 2 17.55 -12.37 13.03
N VAL A 3 17.31 -13.64 12.74
CA VAL A 3 17.76 -14.26 11.47
C VAL A 3 16.63 -14.52 10.47
N ILE A 4 15.40 -14.75 10.92
CA ILE A 4 14.27 -15.10 10.03
C ILE A 4 13.79 -13.88 9.21
N SER A 5 13.88 -12.66 9.76
CA SER A 5 13.48 -11.43 9.03
C SER A 5 14.49 -11.05 7.93
N THR A 6 15.78 -11.26 8.16
CA THR A 6 16.84 -10.91 7.21
C THR A 6 16.93 -11.88 6.02
N ILE A 7 16.61 -13.16 6.25
CA ILE A 7 16.66 -14.19 5.20
C ILE A 7 15.51 -14.03 4.19
N TYR A 8 14.29 -13.68 4.63
CA TYR A 8 13.15 -13.48 3.72
C TYR A 8 13.27 -12.22 2.83
N LEU A 9 14.01 -11.20 3.28
CA LEU A 9 14.23 -9.97 2.52
C LEU A 9 15.36 -10.07 1.48
N ARG A 10 16.30 -11.01 1.62
CA ARG A 10 17.41 -11.19 0.65
C ARG A 10 17.04 -12.04 -0.57
N HIS A 11 16.05 -12.93 -0.46
CA HIS A 11 15.66 -13.83 -1.56
C HIS A 11 14.41 -13.41 -2.34
N PHE A 12 13.59 -12.48 -1.83
CA PHE A 12 12.57 -11.83 -2.64
C PHE A 12 13.12 -10.54 -3.26
N ARG A 13 14.06 -10.69 -4.19
CA ARG A 13 14.34 -9.65 -5.18
C ARG A 13 13.15 -9.66 -6.16
N VAL A 14 11.99 -9.19 -5.70
CA VAL A 14 10.87 -8.93 -6.60
C VAL A 14 11.38 -7.88 -7.58
N PRO A 15 11.45 -8.16 -8.89
CA PRO A 15 11.84 -7.16 -9.86
C PRO A 15 10.67 -6.18 -9.92
N VAL A 16 10.69 -5.16 -9.06
CA VAL A 16 10.11 -3.90 -9.47
C VAL A 16 11.05 -3.43 -10.57
N SER A 17 10.70 -3.78 -11.81
CA SER A 17 11.18 -3.04 -12.97
C SER A 17 10.73 -1.62 -12.76
N MET A 18 11.57 -0.83 -12.08
CA MET A 18 11.47 0.62 -12.10
C MET A 18 11.82 1.00 -13.52
N SER A 19 10.81 1.06 -14.40
CA SER A 19 11.04 1.31 -15.81
C SER A 19 11.80 2.63 -15.93
N LYS A 20 12.93 2.59 -16.64
CA LYS A 20 13.56 3.80 -17.18
C LYS A 20 12.52 4.41 -18.10
N ARG A 21 11.84 5.47 -17.65
CA ARG A 21 10.95 6.35 -18.43
C ARG A 21 9.97 5.58 -19.32
N GLY A 22 8.82 5.20 -18.79
CA GLY A 22 7.69 4.76 -19.62
C GLY A 22 6.59 4.06 -18.83
N ARG A 23 5.42 4.70 -18.78
CA ARG A 23 4.07 4.17 -18.47
C ARG A 23 3.97 3.04 -17.43
N GLY A 24 3.58 3.40 -16.21
CA GLY A 24 2.96 2.50 -15.23
C GLY A 24 3.88 2.11 -14.07
N GLY A 25 3.90 2.91 -13.02
CA GLY A 25 4.62 2.62 -11.77
C GLY A 25 5.09 3.90 -11.09
N SER A 26 4.46 4.25 -9.97
CA SER A 26 4.76 5.37 -9.06
C SER A 26 5.44 6.59 -9.72
N SER A 27 4.65 7.45 -10.35
CA SER A 27 5.15 8.74 -10.83
C SER A 27 5.38 9.71 -9.66
N GLY A 28 6.64 9.94 -9.30
CA GLY A 28 7.04 11.10 -8.50
C GLY A 28 7.54 10.79 -7.08
N GLY A 29 8.36 11.71 -6.55
CA GLY A 29 8.77 11.69 -5.16
C GLY A 29 7.60 12.04 -4.25
N LYS A 30 7.14 11.06 -3.45
CA LYS A 30 6.06 11.26 -2.47
C LYS A 30 6.44 12.32 -1.44
N PHE A 31 5.55 13.28 -1.19
CA PHE A 31 5.70 14.23 -0.09
C PHE A 31 5.67 13.51 1.25
N ARG A 32 6.57 13.88 2.18
CA ARG A 32 6.68 13.18 3.46
C ARG A 32 5.47 13.47 4.36
N ILE A 33 4.64 12.46 4.53
CA ILE A 33 3.46 12.48 5.42
C ILE A 33 3.67 11.55 6.62
N SER A 34 2.87 11.75 7.67
CA SER A 34 2.90 10.93 8.88
C SER A 34 2.65 9.45 8.57
N LEU A 35 3.56 8.58 8.99
CA LEU A 35 3.43 7.12 8.86
C LEU A 35 2.43 6.60 9.90
N GLY A 36 1.36 5.97 9.42
CA GLY A 36 0.25 5.49 10.25
C GLY A 36 0.15 3.97 10.38
N LEU A 37 0.89 3.21 9.55
CA LEU A 37 0.71 1.78 9.39
C LEU A 37 2.04 1.03 9.53
N PRO A 38 2.44 0.61 10.74
CA PRO A 38 3.60 -0.26 10.90
C PRO A 38 3.35 -1.65 10.32
N VAL A 39 4.43 -2.41 10.07
CA VAL A 39 4.33 -3.85 9.83
C VAL A 39 3.56 -4.54 10.96
N GLY A 40 2.75 -5.54 10.62
CA GLY A 40 1.82 -6.18 11.55
C GLY A 40 0.44 -5.53 11.60
N ALA A 41 0.25 -4.34 11.01
CA ALA A 41 -1.06 -3.72 10.91
C ALA A 41 -2.01 -4.56 10.02
N VAL A 42 -3.27 -4.65 10.44
CA VAL A 42 -4.37 -5.20 9.63
C VAL A 42 -5.19 -4.03 9.12
N ILE A 43 -5.34 -3.95 7.80
CA ILE A 43 -6.11 -2.91 7.12
C ILE A 43 -7.25 -3.54 6.30
N ASN A 44 -8.29 -2.77 6.02
CA ASN A 44 -9.38 -3.21 5.17
C ASN A 44 -8.92 -3.30 3.71
N CYS A 45 -9.47 -4.27 2.98
CA CYS A 45 -9.35 -4.28 1.53
C CYS A 45 -10.50 -3.47 0.94
N ALA A 46 -10.16 -2.46 0.14
CA ALA A 46 -11.14 -1.57 -0.49
C ALA A 46 -11.41 -1.93 -1.96
N ASP A 47 -11.02 -3.11 -2.42
CA ASP A 47 -11.28 -3.56 -3.78
C ASP A 47 -12.27 -4.73 -3.83
N ASN A 48 -12.78 -5.00 -5.03
CA ASN A 48 -13.71 -6.09 -5.28
C ASN A 48 -13.04 -7.45 -5.56
N THR A 49 -11.76 -7.65 -5.20
CA THR A 49 -11.07 -8.94 -5.44
C THR A 49 -11.63 -10.09 -4.60
N GLY A 50 -12.33 -9.76 -3.50
CA GLY A 50 -12.85 -10.73 -2.53
C GLY A 50 -11.93 -10.95 -1.33
N ALA A 51 -10.85 -10.17 -1.20
CA ALA A 51 -10.16 -9.99 0.08
C ALA A 51 -10.97 -9.04 0.98
N LYS A 52 -10.97 -9.29 2.30
CA LYS A 52 -11.62 -8.41 3.30
C LYS A 52 -10.58 -7.69 4.15
N ASN A 53 -9.57 -8.43 4.62
CA ASN A 53 -8.54 -7.89 5.50
C ASN A 53 -7.14 -8.21 4.95
N LEU A 54 -6.30 -7.20 4.87
CA LEU A 54 -4.91 -7.27 4.46
C LEU A 54 -4.01 -7.11 5.69
N TYR A 55 -3.06 -8.02 5.87
CA TYR A 55 -2.04 -7.95 6.91
C TYR A 55 -0.72 -7.51 6.31
N VAL A 56 -0.18 -6.38 6.79
CA VAL A 56 1.05 -5.77 6.29
C VAL A 56 2.27 -6.54 6.80
N ILE A 57 3.09 -7.01 5.86
CA ILE A 57 4.30 -7.80 6.13
C ILE A 57 5.56 -6.95 5.99
N ALA A 58 5.62 -6.15 4.93
CA ALA A 58 6.76 -5.27 4.64
C ALA A 58 6.31 -4.03 3.88
N VAL A 59 7.15 -3.01 3.86
CA VAL A 59 6.91 -1.73 3.16
C VAL A 59 8.02 -1.52 2.15
N PHE A 60 7.66 -1.21 0.90
CA PHE A 60 8.65 -0.96 -0.15
C PHE A 60 9.37 0.38 0.10
N GLY A 61 10.64 0.47 -0.33
CA GLY A 61 11.41 1.71 -0.26
C GLY A 61 11.89 2.12 1.14
N VAL A 62 11.64 1.31 2.17
CA VAL A 62 12.10 1.60 3.54
C VAL A 62 13.48 0.98 3.79
N ARG A 63 14.43 1.80 4.25
CA ARG A 63 15.73 1.30 4.74
C ARG A 63 15.58 0.72 6.14
N GLY A 64 16.13 -0.46 6.36
CA GLY A 64 16.20 -1.09 7.68
C GLY A 64 16.99 -0.23 8.68
N ARG A 65 16.54 -0.21 9.94
CA ARG A 65 17.26 0.39 11.07
C ARG A 65 16.98 -0.45 12.32
N LEU A 66 17.99 -0.65 13.14
CA LEU A 66 17.88 -1.40 14.39
C LEU A 66 16.73 -0.84 15.24
N ASN A 67 15.88 -1.73 15.76
CA ASN A 67 14.73 -1.43 16.61
C ASN A 67 13.67 -0.48 16.01
N ARG A 68 13.65 -0.28 14.68
CA ARG A 68 12.61 0.50 14.00
C ARG A 68 11.76 -0.40 13.13
N LEU A 69 10.45 -0.43 13.41
CA LEU A 69 9.48 -1.09 12.56
C LEU A 69 9.29 -0.31 11.25
N PRO A 70 9.44 -0.94 10.08
CA PRO A 70 9.03 -0.34 8.82
C PRO A 70 7.55 0.06 8.90
N SER A 71 7.23 1.25 8.40
CA SER A 71 5.87 1.80 8.46
C SER A 71 5.52 2.47 7.15
N ALA A 72 4.26 2.40 6.78
CA ALA A 72 3.67 2.95 5.58
C ALA A 72 2.72 4.10 5.90
N ALA A 73 2.49 4.93 4.89
CA ALA A 73 1.45 5.92 4.82
C ALA A 73 0.69 5.80 3.49
N THR A 74 -0.38 6.57 3.35
CA THR A 74 -1.17 6.60 2.11
C THR A 74 -0.32 6.81 0.86
N GLY A 75 -0.56 6.00 -0.17
CA GLY A 75 0.16 5.96 -1.43
C GLY A 75 1.42 5.08 -1.43
N ASP A 76 1.85 4.55 -0.28
CA ASP A 76 2.96 3.58 -0.25
C ASP A 76 2.51 2.20 -0.72
N CYS A 77 3.41 1.52 -1.44
CA CYS A 77 3.27 0.11 -1.75
C CYS A 77 3.77 -0.73 -0.56
N VAL A 78 3.01 -1.76 -0.22
CA VAL A 78 3.29 -2.71 0.85
C VAL A 78 3.19 -4.14 0.35
N VAL A 79 3.92 -5.04 1.00
CA VAL A 79 3.75 -6.48 0.87
C VAL A 79 2.73 -6.92 1.93
N CYS A 80 1.69 -7.65 1.53
CA CYS A 80 0.63 -8.07 2.42
C CYS A 80 0.20 -9.52 2.22
N SER A 81 -0.50 -10.08 3.21
CA SER A 81 -1.24 -11.34 3.08
C SER A 81 -2.72 -11.15 3.39
N VAL A 82 -3.59 -11.91 2.74
CA VAL A 82 -5.03 -11.86 3.01
C VAL A 82 -5.35 -12.72 4.23
N LYS A 83 -5.91 -12.12 5.29
CA LYS A 83 -6.31 -12.84 6.51
C LYS A 83 -7.75 -13.35 6.43
N LYS A 84 -8.66 -12.50 5.96
CA LYS A 84 -10.09 -12.80 5.75
C LYS A 84 -10.43 -12.51 4.29
N GLY A 85 -11.18 -13.39 3.64
CA GLY A 85 -11.54 -13.28 2.22
C GLY A 85 -11.68 -14.65 1.54
N LYS A 86 -11.78 -14.65 0.21
CA LYS A 86 -11.82 -15.86 -0.62
C LYS A 86 -10.65 -16.80 -0.31
N PRO A 87 -10.87 -18.13 -0.18
CA PRO A 87 -9.81 -19.10 0.14
C PRO A 87 -8.61 -19.04 -0.81
N GLU A 88 -8.84 -18.79 -2.10
CA GLU A 88 -7.81 -18.73 -3.14
C GLU A 88 -6.77 -17.61 -2.96
N LEU A 89 -7.17 -16.53 -2.29
CA LEU A 89 -6.33 -15.35 -2.03
C LEU A 89 -5.54 -15.47 -0.72
N ARG A 90 -6.02 -16.30 0.21
CA ARG A 90 -5.40 -16.52 1.52
C ARG A 90 -4.12 -17.33 1.37
N LYS A 91 -3.24 -17.25 2.39
CA LYS A 91 -1.95 -17.98 2.46
C LYS A 91 -0.96 -17.66 1.33
N LYS A 92 -1.25 -16.65 0.49
CA LYS A 92 -0.35 -16.13 -0.55
C LYS A 92 0.12 -14.73 -0.18
N VAL A 93 1.29 -14.37 -0.68
CA VAL A 93 1.87 -13.03 -0.55
C VAL A 93 1.43 -12.19 -1.74
N TRP A 94 0.94 -11.00 -1.46
CA TRP A 94 0.45 -10.02 -2.43
C TRP A 94 1.14 -8.67 -2.24
N GLN A 95 1.04 -7.82 -3.24
CA GLN A 95 1.36 -6.40 -3.10
C GLN A 95 0.06 -5.62 -2.97
N ALA A 96 0.08 -4.55 -2.20
CA ALA A 96 -1.04 -3.64 -2.06
C ALA A 96 -0.55 -2.21 -1.94
N VAL A 97 -1.39 -1.27 -2.35
CA VAL A 97 -1.18 0.16 -2.14
C VAL A 97 -2.13 0.63 -1.04
N VAL A 98 -1.61 1.39 -0.08
CA VAL A 98 -2.42 2.01 0.97
C VAL A 98 -3.18 3.19 0.35
N ILE A 99 -4.51 3.19 0.41
CA ILE A 99 -5.35 4.25 -0.19
C ILE A 99 -5.93 5.23 0.84
N ARG A 100 -6.05 4.78 2.10
CA ARG A 100 -6.64 5.54 3.21
C ARG A 100 -5.88 5.25 4.49
N GLN A 101 -5.70 6.29 5.32
CA GLN A 101 -5.14 6.15 6.65
C GLN A 101 -5.95 6.96 7.67
N ARG A 102 -6.17 6.35 8.85
CA ARG A 102 -6.84 6.98 9.99
C ARG A 102 -5.95 7.96 10.75
N LYS A 103 -4.63 7.76 10.69
CA LYS A 103 -3.67 8.69 11.29
C LYS A 103 -3.69 10.01 10.52
N SER A 104 -3.96 11.11 11.21
CA SER A 104 -3.95 12.44 10.59
C SER A 104 -2.58 12.80 10.03
N TYR A 105 -2.58 13.49 8.89
CA TYR A 105 -1.37 14.00 8.25
C TYR A 105 -1.62 15.37 7.62
N ARG A 106 -0.54 16.15 7.50
CA ARG A 106 -0.56 17.50 6.96
C ARG A 106 -0.31 17.48 5.45
N ARG A 107 -1.14 18.19 4.71
CA ARG A 107 -1.00 18.44 3.28
C ARG A 107 -0.09 19.63 3.00
N LYS A 108 0.29 19.79 1.72
CA LYS A 108 1.13 20.91 1.27
C LYS A 108 0.47 22.28 1.49
N ASP A 109 -0.86 22.34 1.39
CA ASP A 109 -1.66 23.55 1.65
C ASP A 109 -1.80 23.88 3.15
N GLY A 110 -1.30 23.03 4.05
CA GLY A 110 -1.39 23.23 5.49
C GLY A 110 -2.59 22.55 6.15
N THR A 111 -3.53 22.03 5.38
CA THR A 111 -4.70 21.32 5.92
C THR A 111 -4.30 19.97 6.53
N PHE A 112 -5.01 19.56 7.57
CA PHE A 112 -4.88 18.22 8.14
C PHE A 112 -6.06 17.36 7.69
N ILE A 113 -5.77 16.17 7.19
CA ILE A 113 -6.78 15.20 6.77
C ILE A 113 -6.58 13.87 7.50
N TYR A 114 -7.68 13.17 7.74
CA TYR A 114 -7.72 11.78 8.18
C TYR A 114 -8.93 11.09 7.57
N PHE A 115 -8.86 9.76 7.45
CA PHE A 115 -9.98 8.93 7.00
C PHE A 115 -10.58 8.16 8.18
N GLU A 116 -11.79 7.65 7.99
CA GLU A 116 -12.48 6.83 8.99
C GLU A 116 -11.71 5.53 9.28
N ASP A 117 -11.24 4.85 8.23
CA ASP A 117 -10.56 3.57 8.30
C ASP A 117 -9.19 3.57 7.61
N ASN A 118 -8.42 2.51 7.91
CA ASN A 118 -7.20 2.19 7.17
C ASN A 118 -7.56 1.19 6.07
N ALA A 119 -7.23 1.50 4.83
CA ALA A 119 -7.58 0.64 3.71
C ALA A 119 -6.51 0.58 2.62
N GLY A 120 -6.47 -0.54 1.91
CA GLY A 120 -5.59 -0.77 0.79
C GLY A 120 -6.23 -1.57 -0.34
N VAL A 121 -5.59 -1.50 -1.50
CA VAL A 121 -6.01 -2.17 -2.74
C VAL A 121 -4.91 -3.10 -3.21
N ILE A 122 -5.27 -4.32 -3.62
CA ILE A 122 -4.29 -5.29 -4.11
C ILE A 122 -3.84 -4.90 -5.52
N VAL A 123 -2.52 -4.87 -5.71
CA VAL A 123 -1.88 -4.57 -7.00
C VAL A 123 -1.01 -5.73 -7.46
N LYS A 124 -0.81 -5.79 -8.77
CA LYS A 124 0.18 -6.65 -9.43
C LYS A 124 1.55 -5.96 -9.41
N ALA A 125 2.59 -6.71 -9.75
CA ALA A 125 3.97 -6.20 -9.78
C ALA A 125 4.18 -5.05 -10.81
N ASN A 126 3.32 -4.93 -11.82
CA ASN A 126 3.32 -3.84 -12.79
C ASN A 126 2.58 -2.58 -12.27
N GLY A 127 2.09 -2.59 -11.03
CA GLY A 127 1.34 -1.47 -10.45
C GLY A 127 -0.13 -1.37 -10.91
N GLU A 128 -0.63 -2.34 -11.67
CA GLU A 128 -2.04 -2.42 -12.01
C GLU A 128 -2.84 -3.04 -10.87
N MET A 129 -4.08 -2.57 -10.69
CA MET A 129 -5.00 -3.17 -9.74
C MET A 129 -5.36 -4.58 -10.14
N LYS A 130 -5.50 -5.46 -9.15
CA LYS A 130 -6.06 -6.80 -9.36
C LYS A 130 -7.59 -6.75 -9.47
N GLY A 131 -8.22 -5.91 -8.64
CA GLY A 131 -9.66 -5.64 -8.71
C GLY A 131 -9.99 -4.66 -9.83
N SER A 132 -11.28 -4.55 -10.14
CA SER A 132 -11.80 -3.65 -11.18
C SER A 132 -12.39 -2.36 -10.61
N ALA A 133 -12.76 -2.34 -9.33
CA ALA A 133 -13.40 -1.19 -8.70
C ALA A 133 -12.93 -1.01 -7.26
N ILE A 134 -12.92 0.24 -6.80
CA ILE A 134 -12.59 0.63 -5.42
C ILE A 134 -13.85 1.06 -4.69
N THR A 135 -14.03 0.58 -3.47
CA THR A 135 -15.11 0.99 -2.58
C THR A 135 -14.66 2.14 -1.69
N GLY A 136 -15.39 3.26 -1.76
CA GLY A 136 -15.16 4.43 -0.92
C GLY A 136 -14.10 5.41 -1.48
N PRO A 137 -13.77 6.44 -0.69
CA PRO A 137 -12.87 7.51 -1.12
C PRO A 137 -11.41 7.05 -1.18
N VAL A 138 -10.64 7.66 -2.08
CA VAL A 138 -9.18 7.49 -2.18
C VAL A 138 -8.49 8.80 -1.84
N ALA A 139 -7.39 8.77 -1.11
CA ALA A 139 -6.65 9.99 -0.84
C ALA A 139 -5.95 10.52 -2.11
N LYS A 140 -5.95 11.84 -2.26
CA LYS A 140 -5.26 12.56 -3.33
C LYS A 140 -3.80 12.15 -3.47
N GLU A 141 -3.10 11.98 -2.36
CA GLU A 141 -1.68 11.57 -2.36
C GLU A 141 -1.48 10.19 -2.98
N CYS A 142 -2.46 9.29 -2.89
CA CYS A 142 -2.43 8.00 -3.57
C CYS A 142 -2.79 8.16 -5.05
N ALA A 143 -3.84 8.92 -5.36
CA ALA A 143 -4.31 9.13 -6.73
C ALA A 143 -3.24 9.76 -7.63
N ASP A 144 -2.50 10.75 -7.11
CA ASP A 144 -1.44 11.45 -7.85
C ASP A 144 -0.29 10.52 -8.28
N MET A 145 -0.01 9.46 -7.50
CA MET A 145 1.09 8.53 -7.77
C MET A 145 0.67 7.28 -8.55
N TRP A 146 -0.60 6.89 -8.45
CA TRP A 146 -1.14 5.63 -8.98
C TRP A 146 -2.30 5.90 -9.94
N PRO A 147 -2.02 6.20 -11.23
CA PRO A 147 -3.06 6.56 -12.20
C PRO A 147 -4.16 5.51 -12.34
N ARG A 148 -3.80 4.21 -12.28
CA ARG A 148 -4.78 3.12 -12.35
C ARG A 148 -5.71 3.06 -11.15
N ILE A 149 -5.25 3.49 -9.98
CA ILE A 149 -6.09 3.60 -8.78
C ILE A 149 -7.00 4.82 -8.92
N ALA A 150 -6.44 5.96 -9.36
CA ALA A 150 -7.21 7.18 -9.58
C ALA A 150 -8.37 6.98 -10.57
N SER A 151 -8.13 6.27 -11.69
CA SER A 151 -9.18 6.02 -12.69
C SER A 151 -10.33 5.11 -12.21
N ASN A 152 -10.11 4.30 -11.17
CA ASN A 152 -11.12 3.35 -10.65
C ASN A 152 -11.66 3.78 -9.27
N ALA A 153 -11.32 4.98 -8.81
CA ALA A 153 -11.81 5.57 -7.57
C ALA A 153 -13.16 6.26 -7.79
N GLY A 154 -14.13 6.00 -6.91
CA GLY A 154 -15.43 6.69 -6.96
C GLY A 154 -15.34 8.16 -6.53
N SER A 155 -14.47 8.47 -5.58
CA SER A 155 -14.14 9.84 -5.17
C SER A 155 -12.70 9.96 -4.71
N ILE A 156 -12.12 11.14 -4.91
CA ILE A 156 -10.75 11.48 -4.50
C ILE A 156 -10.81 12.66 -3.54
N HIS A 157 -10.18 12.54 -2.38
CA HIS A 157 -10.16 13.56 -1.34
C HIS A 157 -8.76 13.95 -0.95
#